data_AF-A0A6S7JF03-F1
#
_entry.id   AF-A0A6S7JF03-F1
#
_cell.length_a   1.000
_cell.length_b   1.000
_cell.length_c   1.000
_cell.angle_alpha   90.00
_cell.angle_beta   90.00
_cell.angle_gamma   90.00
#
_symmetry.space_group_name_H-M   'P 1'
#
loop_
_entity.id
_entity.type
_entity.pdbx_description
1 polymer ?
#
loop_
_entity_poly.entity_id
_entity_poly.type
_entity_poly.pdbx_seq_one_letter_code
_entity_poly.pdbx_strand_id
1 'polypeptide(L)'
;MIQDLLNKFKLWKVIRVVAWIRRFINNCRSKLRRSNSLVTHETQEAEECIVKISQNAKMLENDYEDISKRLGLTPDEEGILRCRGRVTAMVDREVKKIGEEYYQQMLQVFTLQSETLCCTTNSATPRI
;
A
#
# COMPACT_ATOMS: atom_id res chain seq x y z
N MET A 1 -10.13 -3.54 0.50
CA MET A 1 -9.62 -3.97 -0.83
C MET A 1 -8.17 -3.54 -1.07
N ILE A 2 -7.84 -2.24 -1.20
CA ILE A 2 -6.45 -1.81 -1.48
C ILE A 2 -5.53 -2.05 -0.27
N GLN A 3 -6.00 -1.78 0.95
CA GLN A 3 -5.25 -2.07 2.18
C GLN A 3 -4.94 -3.57 2.32
N ASP A 4 -5.92 -4.44 2.05
CA ASP A 4 -5.72 -5.90 2.05
C ASP A 4 -4.68 -6.34 0.99
N LEU A 5 -4.65 -5.66 -0.16
CA LEU A 5 -3.67 -5.93 -1.22
C LEU A 5 -2.26 -5.51 -0.79
N LEU A 6 -2.12 -4.38 -0.11
CA LEU A 6 -0.85 -3.87 0.42
C LEU A 6 -0.31 -4.78 1.54
N ASN A 7 -1.18 -5.41 2.32
CA ASN A 7 -0.78 -6.38 3.35
C ASN A 7 -0.25 -7.70 2.75
N LYS A 8 -0.71 -8.06 1.54
CA LYS A 8 -0.38 -9.35 0.91
C LYS A 8 0.72 -9.26 -0.15
N PHE A 9 0.89 -8.11 -0.79
CA PHE A 9 1.78 -7.95 -1.94
C PHE A 9 2.67 -6.71 -1.80
N LYS A 10 3.87 -6.78 -2.37
CA LYS A 10 4.78 -5.63 -2.47
C LYS A 10 4.10 -4.44 -3.17
N LEU A 11 4.38 -3.23 -2.71
CA LEU A 11 3.79 -1.98 -3.22
C LEU A 11 3.79 -1.88 -4.75
N TRP A 12 4.91 -2.17 -5.41
CA TRP A 12 5.00 -2.11 -6.88
C TRP A 12 4.02 -3.06 -7.59
N LYS A 13 3.70 -4.22 -7.01
CA LYS A 13 2.68 -5.14 -7.56
C LYS A 13 1.30 -4.53 -7.42
N VAL A 14 1.01 -3.95 -6.26
CA VAL A 14 -0.28 -3.27 -5.99
C VAL A 14 -0.47 -2.09 -6.93
N ILE A 15 0.56 -1.26 -7.14
CA ILE A 15 0.54 -0.16 -8.11
C ILE A 15 0.17 -0.68 -9.50
N ARG A 16 0.80 -1.76 -9.98
CA ARG A 16 0.48 -2.33 -11.30
C ARG A 16 -0.95 -2.86 -11.39
N VAL A 17 -1.46 -3.51 -10.34
CA VAL A 17 -2.85 -3.98 -10.31
C VAL A 17 -3.82 -2.81 -10.36
N VAL A 18 -3.62 -1.77 -9.56
CA VAL A 18 -4.46 -0.56 -9.55
C VAL A 18 -4.41 0.15 -10.91
N ALA A 19 -3.23 0.26 -11.53
CA ALA A 19 -3.08 0.84 -12.87
C ALA A 19 -3.89 0.07 -13.92
N TRP A 20 -3.85 -1.27 -13.89
CA TRP A 20 -4.66 -2.10 -14.77
C TRP A 20 -6.16 -1.95 -14.54
N ILE A 21 -6.62 -1.92 -13.29
CA ILE A 21 -8.03 -1.69 -12.94
C ILE A 21 -8.49 -0.33 -13.46
N ARG A 22 -7.70 0.73 -13.25
CA ARG A 22 -8.01 2.07 -13.75
C ARG A 22 -8.10 2.09 -15.28
N ARG A 23 -7.13 1.49 -15.97
CA ARG A 23 -7.16 1.37 -17.43
C ARG A 23 -8.38 0.58 -17.89
N PHE A 24 -8.72 -0.52 -17.22
CA PHE A 24 -9.90 -1.31 -17.54
C PHE A 24 -11.18 -0.46 -17.44
N ILE A 25 -11.37 0.26 -16.34
CA ILE A 25 -12.52 1.16 -16.15
C ILE A 25 -12.55 2.24 -17.25
N ASN A 26 -11.40 2.84 -17.57
CA ASN A 26 -11.30 3.85 -18.63
C ASN A 26 -11.62 3.26 -20.01
N ASN A 27 -11.14 2.05 -20.31
CA ASN A 27 -11.44 1.33 -21.54
C ASN A 27 -12.92 0.93 -21.64
N CYS A 28 -13.61 0.71 -20.53
CA CYS A 28 -15.06 0.49 -20.50
C CYS A 28 -15.84 1.78 -20.78
N ARG A 29 -15.28 2.95 -20.45
CA ARG A 29 -15.91 4.27 -20.63
C ARG A 29 -15.54 4.96 -21.95
N SER A 30 -14.50 4.48 -22.64
CA SER A 30 -13.94 5.08 -23.86
C SER A 30 -14.22 4.22 -25.09
N LYS A 31 -14.42 4.88 -26.24
CA LYS A 31 -14.46 4.19 -27.55
C LYS A 31 -13.09 3.67 -27.99
N LEU A 32 -12.01 4.32 -27.55
CA LEU A 32 -10.64 3.91 -27.82
C LEU A 32 -10.11 3.07 -26.66
N ARG A 33 -9.78 1.82 -26.93
CA ARG A 33 -9.27 0.85 -25.95
C ARG A 33 -7.76 0.72 -26.04
N ARG A 34 -7.08 0.84 -24.90
CA ARG A 34 -5.64 0.59 -24.78
C ARG A 34 -5.39 -0.84 -24.33
N SER A 35 -4.63 -1.60 -25.12
CA SER A 35 -4.24 -2.99 -24.84
C SER A 35 -2.74 -3.22 -24.78
N ASN A 36 -1.94 -2.16 -24.97
CA ASN A 36 -0.48 -2.20 -24.90
C ASN A 36 0.02 -2.38 -23.46
N SER A 37 1.35 -2.38 -23.24
CA SER A 37 1.90 -2.35 -21.88
C SER A 37 1.46 -1.10 -21.11
N LEU A 38 1.46 -1.16 -19.78
CA LEU A 38 1.25 0.02 -18.94
C LEU A 38 2.34 1.05 -19.22
N VAL A 39 1.95 2.31 -19.36
CA VAL A 39 2.89 3.43 -19.48
C VAL A 39 3.19 4.02 -18.10
N THR A 40 4.34 4.68 -17.96
CA THR A 40 4.81 5.25 -16.69
C THR A 40 3.76 6.15 -16.01
N HIS A 41 3.05 6.95 -16.81
CA HIS A 41 1.99 7.82 -16.33
C HIS A 41 0.88 7.06 -15.60
N GLU A 42 0.44 5.91 -16.11
CA GLU A 42 -0.63 5.14 -15.47
C GLU A 42 -0.17 4.51 -14.15
N THR A 43 1.10 4.12 -14.06
CA THR A 43 1.67 3.63 -12.80
C THR A 43 1.85 4.75 -11.78
N GLN A 44 2.23 5.96 -12.22
CA GLN A 44 2.35 7.12 -11.35
C GLN A 44 0.99 7.55 -10.81
N GLU A 45 -0.01 7.68 -11.67
CA GLU A 45 -1.38 8.00 -11.23
C GLU A 45 -1.92 6.95 -10.25
N ALA A 46 -1.63 5.66 -10.49
CA ALA A 46 -2.04 4.58 -9.60
C ALA A 46 -1.37 4.68 -8.22
N GLU A 47 -0.09 5.02 -8.18
CA GLU A 47 0.65 5.29 -6.95
C GLU A 47 0.02 6.46 -6.17
N GLU A 48 -0.20 7.60 -6.81
CA GLU A 48 -0.84 8.77 -6.20
C GLU A 48 -2.23 8.43 -5.64
N CYS A 49 -3.00 7.60 -6.36
CA CYS A 49 -4.30 7.13 -5.90
C CYS A 49 -4.19 6.30 -4.62
N ILE A 50 -3.22 5.39 -4.54
CA ILE A 50 -2.98 4.57 -3.34
C ILE A 50 -2.56 5.46 -2.16
N VAL A 51 -1.69 6.45 -2.40
CA VAL A 51 -1.27 7.41 -1.39
C VAL A 51 -2.46 8.19 -0.84
N LYS A 52 -3.30 8.76 -1.72
CA LYS A 52 -4.51 9.51 -1.32
C LYS A 52 -5.47 8.67 -0.50
N ILE A 53 -5.71 7.42 -0.91
CA ILE A 53 -6.59 6.50 -0.17
C ILE A 53 -6.02 6.20 1.22
N SER A 54 -4.71 5.99 1.32
CA SER A 54 -4.04 5.69 2.59
C SER A 54 -4.04 6.90 3.53
N GLN A 55 -3.76 8.09 3.00
CA GLN A 55 -3.81 9.34 3.78
C GLN A 55 -5.23 9.64 4.26
N ASN A 56 -6.24 9.51 3.38
CA ASN A 56 -7.64 9.70 3.76
C ASN A 56 -8.09 8.73 4.86
N ALA A 57 -7.62 7.48 4.82
CA ALA A 57 -7.90 6.52 5.89
C ALA A 57 -7.27 6.96 7.21
N LYS A 58 -6.01 7.40 7.20
CA LYS A 58 -5.30 7.88 8.40
C LYS A 58 -5.92 9.16 8.98
N MET A 59 -6.46 10.03 8.13
CA MET A 59 -7.16 11.26 8.56
C MET A 59 -8.41 11.00 9.40
N LEU A 60 -8.99 9.80 9.33
CA LEU A 60 -10.14 9.39 10.13
C LEU A 60 -9.76 8.89 11.52
N GLU A 61 -8.46 8.71 11.80
CA GLU A 61 -7.97 8.26 13.10
C GLU A 61 -7.84 9.43 14.08
N ASN A 62 -8.07 9.15 15.37
CA ASN A 62 -8.13 10.18 16.42
C ASN A 62 -6.78 10.90 16.66
N ASP A 63 -5.66 10.30 16.23
CA ASP A 63 -4.31 10.83 16.40
C ASP A 63 -3.86 11.73 15.23
N TYR A 64 -4.66 11.84 14.16
CA TYR A 64 -4.26 12.56 12.96
C TYR A 64 -3.89 14.03 13.23
N GLU A 65 -4.68 14.73 14.04
CA GLU A 65 -4.46 16.17 14.28
C GLU A 65 -3.12 16.44 14.99
N ASP A 66 -2.74 15.58 15.93
CA ASP A 66 -1.46 15.66 16.63
C ASP A 66 -0.29 15.33 15.69
N ILE A 67 -0.43 14.25 14.92
CA ILE A 67 0.54 13.87 13.89
C ILE A 67 0.72 14.98 12.86
N SER A 68 -0.37 15.55 12.37
CA SER A 68 -0.38 16.60 11.35
C SER A 68 0.39 17.84 11.81
N LYS A 69 0.13 18.30 13.04
CA LYS A 69 0.84 19.43 13.65
C LYS A 69 2.31 19.14 13.86
N ARG A 70 2.64 17.96 14.39
CA ARG A 70 4.02 17.57 14.71
C ARG A 70 4.88 17.38 13.46
N LEU A 71 4.30 16.84 12.40
CA LEU A 71 4.97 16.61 11.11
C LEU A 71 4.90 17.82 10.16
N GLY A 72 4.10 18.84 10.49
CA GLY A 72 3.87 19.99 9.63
C GLY A 72 3.30 19.57 8.27
N LEU A 73 2.28 18.72 8.26
CA LEU A 73 1.66 18.21 7.03
C LEU A 73 0.88 19.31 6.32
N THR A 74 1.16 19.49 5.04
CA THR A 74 0.45 20.42 4.16
C THR A 74 0.12 19.73 2.83
N PRO A 75 -1.09 19.91 2.27
CA PRO A 75 -1.43 19.35 0.97
C PRO A 75 -0.60 20.01 -0.16
N ASP A 76 -0.18 19.22 -1.14
CA ASP A 76 0.38 19.70 -2.41
C ASP A 76 -0.71 20.06 -3.43
N GLU A 77 -0.30 20.44 -4.65
CA GLU A 77 -1.21 20.84 -5.75
C GLU A 77 -2.16 19.69 -6.13
N GLU A 78 -1.71 18.45 -5.96
CA GLU A 78 -2.47 17.23 -6.21
C GLU A 78 -3.31 16.81 -5.00
N GLY A 79 -3.24 17.50 -3.88
CA GLY A 79 -3.96 17.20 -2.63
C GLY A 79 -3.36 16.05 -1.81
N ILE A 80 -2.12 15.68 -2.06
CA ILE A 80 -1.35 14.72 -1.25
C ILE A 80 -0.70 15.48 -0.09
N LEU A 81 -0.85 14.97 1.13
CA LEU A 81 -0.19 15.54 2.30
C LEU A 81 1.32 15.32 2.23
N ARG A 82 2.08 16.42 2.31
CA ARG A 82 3.55 16.46 2.32
C ARG A 82 4.04 17.12 3.62
N CYS A 83 5.15 16.64 4.15
CA CYS A 83 5.81 17.30 5.28
C CYS A 83 6.48 18.60 4.82
N ARG A 84 6.27 19.70 5.56
CA ARG A 84 6.93 20.98 5.28
C ARG A 84 8.19 21.13 6.13
N GLY A 85 9.36 21.19 5.48
CA GLY A 85 10.66 21.41 6.13
C GLY A 85 11.59 20.20 6.06
N ARG A 86 12.70 20.24 6.81
CA ARG A 86 13.59 19.08 6.94
C ARG A 86 12.96 18.10 7.91
N VAL A 87 12.89 16.83 7.52
CA VAL A 87 12.58 15.74 8.45
C VAL A 87 13.66 15.78 9.54
N THR A 88 13.29 16.20 10.74
CA THR A 88 14.21 16.23 11.87
C THR A 88 14.44 14.81 12.37
N ALA A 89 15.60 14.52 12.97
CA ALA A 89 15.96 13.18 13.41
C ALA A 89 14.94 12.51 14.37
N MET A 90 14.11 13.32 15.06
CA MET A 90 12.99 12.84 15.87
C MET A 90 11.85 12.28 15.01
N VAL A 91 11.47 13.01 13.96
CA VAL A 91 10.50 12.55 12.97
C VAL A 91 11.04 11.35 12.19
N ASP A 92 12.33 11.32 11.85
CA ASP A 92 12.95 10.15 11.23
C ASP A 92 12.85 8.90 12.11
N ARG A 93 13.06 9.01 13.43
CA ARG A 93 12.92 7.86 14.34
C ARG A 93 11.48 7.35 14.41
N GLU A 94 10.52 8.24 14.31
CA GLU A 94 9.10 7.90 14.41
C GLU A 94 8.55 7.36 13.08
N VAL A 95 8.94 7.96 11.95
CA VAL A 95 8.70 7.44 10.60
C VAL A 95 9.37 6.08 10.41
N LYS A 96 10.60 5.90 10.93
CA LYS A 96 11.27 4.60 10.95
C LYS A 96 10.57 3.61 11.86
N LYS A 97 10.12 4.00 13.07
CA LYS A 97 9.34 3.11 13.95
C LYS A 97 8.03 2.66 13.30
N ILE A 98 7.29 3.58 12.68
CA ILE A 98 6.08 3.24 11.93
C ILE A 98 6.44 2.28 10.78
N GLY A 99 7.47 2.60 9.99
CA GLY A 99 7.95 1.73 8.93
C GLY A 99 8.42 0.35 9.41
N GLU A 100 9.08 0.29 10.57
CA GLU A 100 9.55 -0.93 11.23
C GLU A 100 8.39 -1.72 11.82
N GLU A 101 7.38 -1.10 12.45
CA GLU A 101 6.17 -1.78 12.91
C GLU A 101 5.42 -2.41 11.74
N TYR A 102 5.24 -1.69 10.62
CA TYR A 102 4.65 -2.27 9.42
C TYR A 102 5.51 -3.40 8.84
N TYR A 103 6.84 -3.29 8.88
CA TYR A 103 7.74 -4.36 8.44
C TYR A 103 7.69 -5.59 9.35
N GLN A 104 7.61 -5.40 10.67
CA GLN A 104 7.47 -6.48 11.65
C GLN A 104 6.09 -7.15 11.58
N GLN A 105 5.02 -6.39 11.36
CA GLN A 105 3.68 -6.94 11.08
C GLN A 105 3.70 -7.77 9.79
N MET A 106 4.38 -7.30 8.75
CA MET A 106 4.55 -8.06 7.50
C MET A 106 5.33 -9.36 7.73
N LEU A 107 6.41 -9.32 8.54
CA LEU A 107 7.18 -10.51 8.91
C LEU A 107 6.36 -11.52 9.73
N GLN A 108 5.54 -11.06 10.66
CA GLN A 108 4.64 -11.92 11.45
C GLN A 108 3.57 -12.61 10.59
N VAL A 109 3.03 -11.93 9.59
CA VAL A 109 2.11 -12.56 8.62
C VAL A 109 2.83 -13.60 7.77
N PHE A 110 4.09 -13.35 7.39
CA PHE A 110 4.90 -14.32 6.64
C PHE A 110 5.27 -15.56 7.47
N THR A 111 5.59 -15.43 8.76
CA THR A 111 5.85 -16.59 9.64
C THR A 111 4.60 -17.43 9.89
N LEU A 112 3.43 -16.81 10.09
CA LEU A 112 2.16 -17.53 10.24
C LEU A 112 1.73 -18.27 8.95
N GLN A 113 2.10 -17.76 7.78
CA GLN A 113 1.90 -18.47 6.50
C GLN A 113 2.86 -19.65 6.30
N SER A 114 4.06 -19.60 6.87
CA SER A 114 4.97 -20.76 6.86
C SER A 114 4.56 -21.86 7.85
N GLU A 115 3.98 -21.51 8.99
CA GLU A 115 3.49 -22.49 9.98
C GLU A 115 2.22 -23.21 9.49
N THR A 116 1.35 -22.53 8.74
CA THR A 116 0.17 -23.16 8.12
C THR A 116 0.51 -24.05 6.92
N LEU A 117 1.69 -23.90 6.30
CA LEU A 117 2.16 -24.78 5.24
C LEU A 117 2.75 -26.10 5.79
N CYS A 118 3.31 -26.10 7.01
CA CYS A 118 3.90 -27.29 7.63
C CYS A 118 2.88 -28.29 8.18
N CYS A 119 1.60 -27.91 8.32
CA CYS A 119 0.55 -28.76 8.89
C CYS A 119 -0.22 -29.62 7.86
N THR A 120 0.19 -29.67 6.58
CA THR A 120 -0.52 -30.46 5.54
C THR A 120 0.29 -31.61 4.93
N THR A 121 1.48 -31.93 5.44
CA THR A 121 2.23 -33.12 5.01
C THR A 121 2.47 -34.07 6.18
N ASN A 122 1.40 -34.65 6.72
CA ASN A 122 1.46 -35.91 7.48
C ASN A 122 0.06 -36.53 7.58
N SER A 123 -0.43 -37.08 6.46
CA SER A 123 -1.31 -38.24 6.52
C SER A 123 -0.87 -39.22 5.43
N ALA A 124 -0.13 -40.21 5.91
CA ALA A 124 0.31 -41.36 5.18
C ALA A 124 -0.87 -42.12 4.55
N THR A 125 -0.66 -42.60 3.34
CA THR A 125 -1.43 -43.67 2.71
C THR A 125 -1.41 -44.93 3.57
N PRO A 126 -2.54 -45.64 3.75
CA PRO A 126 -2.53 -47.08 3.90
C PRO A 126 -2.84 -47.72 2.55
N ARG A 127 -1.87 -48.51 2.11
CA ARG A 127 -1.94 -49.45 1.01
C ARG A 127 -2.63 -50.71 1.53
N ILE A 128 -3.83 -51.05 1.04
CA ILE A 128 -4.36 -52.41 0.83
C ILE A 128 -5.22 -52.37 -0.42
#